data_AF-A0A6P7G7E0-F1
#
_entry.id   AF-A0A6P7G7E0-F1
#
_cell.length_a   1.000
_cell.length_b   1.000
_cell.length_c   1.000
_cell.angle_alpha   90.00
_cell.angle_beta   90.00
_cell.angle_gamma   90.00
#
_symmetry.space_group_name_H-M   'P 1'
#
loop_
_entity.id
_entity.type
_entity.pdbx_description
1 polymer ?
#
loop_
_entity_poly.entity_id
_entity_poly.type
_entity_poly.pdbx_seq_one_letter_code
_entity_poly.pdbx_strand_id
1 'polypeptide(L)'
;MVRLAYPEVPDSVLEEIAVDNFVNGLKDSELQKALRLARPKVLDKALAIALEHETANQTSRSHRVRTIEESDEHNDKRLEEMIRRVFRNEMPKRREPRCWNCGDVGHIRRNCKKLVQPSEN
;
A
#
# COMPACT_ATOMS: atom_id res chain seq x y z
N MET A 1 20.19 -1.97 28.95
CA MET A 1 18.95 -1.26 29.32
C MET A 1 17.93 -2.19 30.00
N VAL A 2 17.55 -3.34 29.40
CA VAL A 2 16.49 -4.22 29.96
C VAL A 2 16.83 -4.81 31.34
N ARG A 3 18.04 -5.35 31.53
CA ARG A 3 18.50 -5.89 32.83
C ARG A 3 18.51 -4.88 33.98
N LEU A 4 18.64 -3.59 33.70
CA LEU A 4 18.65 -2.54 34.72
C LEU A 4 17.23 -2.06 35.06
N ALA A 5 16.28 -2.20 34.13
CA ALA A 5 14.90 -1.80 34.31
C ALA A 5 14.08 -2.84 35.10
N TYR A 6 14.49 -4.11 35.07
CA TYR A 6 13.75 -5.22 35.67
C TYR A 6 14.68 -6.18 36.42
N PRO A 7 15.20 -5.78 37.60
CA PRO A 7 16.19 -6.56 38.34
C PRO A 7 15.64 -7.83 39.02
N GLU A 8 14.33 -7.91 39.27
CA GLU A 8 13.70 -9.07 39.94
C GLU A 8 13.11 -10.10 38.97
N VAL A 9 13.14 -9.80 37.67
CA VAL A 9 12.51 -10.63 36.64
C VAL A 9 13.48 -11.73 36.20
N PRO A 10 13.00 -12.97 35.97
CA PRO A 10 13.84 -14.07 35.49
C PRO A 10 14.51 -13.74 34.15
N ASP A 11 15.75 -14.22 33.96
CA ASP A 11 16.52 -13.98 32.73
C ASP A 11 15.76 -14.41 31.45
N SER A 12 14.94 -15.45 31.51
CA SER A 12 14.13 -15.90 30.36
C SER A 12 13.16 -14.84 29.85
N VAL A 13 12.54 -14.09 30.76
CA VAL A 13 11.60 -13.02 30.42
C VAL A 13 12.36 -11.78 29.95
N LEU A 14 13.54 -11.52 30.52
CA LEU A 14 14.42 -10.45 30.05
C LEU A 14 14.91 -10.69 28.62
N GLU A 15 15.20 -11.93 28.26
CA GLU A 15 15.56 -12.29 26.88
C GLU A 15 14.39 -12.10 25.92
N GLU A 16 13.18 -12.48 26.29
CA GLU A 16 11.99 -12.25 25.47
C GLU A 16 11.76 -10.74 25.22
N ILE A 17 11.86 -9.93 26.28
CA ILE A 17 11.78 -8.47 26.17
C ILE A 17 12.93 -7.90 25.31
N ALA A 18 14.12 -8.48 25.40
CA ALA A 18 15.26 -8.07 24.59
C ALA A 18 15.05 -8.39 23.10
N VAL A 19 14.52 -9.58 22.80
CA VAL A 19 14.16 -10.00 21.43
C VAL A 19 13.08 -9.08 20.87
N ASP A 20 12.02 -8.79 21.62
CA ASP A 20 10.94 -7.92 21.14
C ASP A 20 11.43 -6.50 20.85
N ASN A 21 12.27 -5.94 21.72
CA ASN A 21 12.89 -4.64 21.48
C ASN A 21 13.79 -4.67 20.24
N PHE A 22 14.56 -5.73 20.04
CA PHE A 22 15.37 -5.92 18.84
C PHE A 22 14.48 -5.94 17.59
N VAL A 23 13.44 -6.78 17.55
CA VAL A 23 12.52 -6.90 16.41
C VAL A 23 11.80 -5.59 16.10
N ASN A 24 11.39 -4.84 17.13
CA ASN A 24 10.72 -3.55 16.95
C ASN A 24 11.68 -2.43 16.51
N GLY A 25 12.98 -2.55 16.82
CA GLY A 25 14.01 -1.59 16.42
C GLY A 25 14.55 -1.76 15.00
N LEU A 26 14.17 -2.83 14.28
CA LEU A 26 14.63 -3.09 12.92
C LEU A 26 13.93 -2.17 11.91
N LYS A 27 14.73 -1.60 10.99
CA LYS A 27 14.22 -0.74 9.89
C LYS A 27 13.62 -1.55 8.74
N ASP A 28 14.13 -2.76 8.51
CA ASP A 28 13.68 -3.62 7.42
C ASP A 28 12.39 -4.34 7.80
N SER A 29 11.30 -4.01 7.09
CA SER A 29 9.96 -4.58 7.28
C SER A 29 9.94 -6.07 6.94
N GLU A 30 10.75 -6.50 5.95
CA GLU A 30 10.81 -7.89 5.54
C GLU A 30 11.48 -8.75 6.62
N LEU A 31 12.66 -8.32 7.07
CA LEU A 31 13.36 -8.95 8.18
C LEU A 31 12.54 -8.95 9.48
N GLN A 32 11.84 -7.85 9.78
CA GLN A 32 10.97 -7.77 10.96
C GLN A 32 9.83 -8.82 10.90
N LYS A 33 9.19 -9.00 9.74
CA LYS A 33 8.17 -10.04 9.53
C LYS A 33 8.78 -11.44 9.68
N ALA A 34 9.96 -11.68 9.10
CA ALA A 34 10.65 -12.96 9.19
C ALA A 34 10.94 -13.36 10.65
N LEU A 35 11.45 -12.42 11.46
CA LEU A 35 11.72 -12.65 12.88
C LEU A 35 10.44 -12.89 13.69
N ARG A 36 9.35 -12.16 13.40
CA ARG A 36 8.04 -12.39 14.04
C ARG A 36 7.49 -13.78 13.75
N LEU A 37 7.70 -14.30 12.54
CA LEU A 37 7.30 -15.66 12.16
C LEU A 37 8.19 -16.71 12.82
N ALA A 38 9.49 -16.45 12.93
CA ALA A 38 10.46 -17.38 13.51
C ALA A 38 10.35 -17.51 15.04
N ARG A 39 9.76 -16.52 15.73
CA ARG A 39 9.55 -16.46 17.19
C ARG A 39 10.78 -16.91 17.99
N PRO A 40 11.96 -16.29 17.79
CA PRO A 40 13.14 -16.62 18.57
C PRO A 40 12.91 -16.29 20.05
N LYS A 41 13.35 -17.18 20.94
CA LYS A 41 13.27 -16.98 22.40
C LYS A 41 14.54 -16.39 23.01
N VAL A 42 15.63 -16.41 22.24
CA VAL A 42 16.97 -16.01 22.64
C VAL A 42 17.47 -14.96 21.66
N LEU A 43 18.10 -13.91 22.17
CA LEU A 43 18.59 -12.79 21.35
C LEU A 43 19.60 -13.25 20.28
N ASP A 44 20.51 -14.14 20.64
CA ASP A 44 21.52 -14.67 19.73
C ASP A 44 20.90 -15.38 18.51
N LYS A 45 19.78 -16.09 18.72
CA LYS A 45 19.06 -16.74 17.63
C LYS A 45 18.40 -15.71 16.70
N ALA A 46 17.87 -14.61 17.24
CA ALA A 46 17.33 -13.52 16.44
C ALA A 46 18.43 -12.85 15.59
N LEU A 47 19.63 -12.69 16.15
CA LEU A 47 20.79 -12.14 15.45
C LEU A 47 21.26 -13.06 14.32
N ALA A 48 21.32 -14.38 14.56
CA ALA A 48 21.69 -15.36 13.53
C ALA A 48 20.73 -15.30 12.33
N ILE A 49 19.42 -15.26 12.58
CA ILE A 49 18.40 -15.14 11.53
C ILE A 49 18.55 -13.82 10.76
N ALA A 50 18.85 -12.72 11.46
CA ALA A 50 19.08 -11.43 10.82
C ALA A 50 20.28 -11.43 9.87
N LEU A 51 21.39 -12.05 10.29
CA LEU A 51 22.58 -12.22 9.45
C LEU A 51 22.31 -13.09 8.23
N GLU A 52 21.58 -14.21 8.41
CA GLU A 52 21.16 -15.06 7.29
C GLU A 52 20.32 -14.28 6.27
N HIS A 53 19.38 -13.46 6.73
CA HIS A 53 18.57 -12.62 5.85
C HIS A 53 19.38 -11.59 5.05
N GLU A 54 20.38 -10.95 5.68
CA GLU A 54 21.27 -9.99 5.01
C GLU A 54 22.04 -10.67 3.86
N THR A 55 22.59 -11.85 4.12
CA THR A 55 23.29 -12.63 3.10
C THR A 55 22.37 -13.10 1.98
N ALA A 56 21.16 -13.56 2.31
CA ALA A 56 20.16 -13.94 1.32
C ALA A 56 19.75 -12.77 0.42
N ASN A 57 19.49 -11.60 1.01
CA ASN A 57 19.09 -10.40 0.24
C ASN A 57 20.25 -9.80 -0.58
N GLN A 58 21.50 -10.00 -0.18
CA GLN A 58 22.64 -9.57 -0.99
C GLN A 58 22.74 -10.36 -2.31
N THR A 59 22.32 -11.63 -2.33
CA THR A 59 22.30 -12.44 -3.55
C THR A 59 21.11 -12.11 -4.46
N SER A 60 19.94 -11.80 -3.89
CA SER A 60 18.72 -11.46 -4.66
C SER A 60 18.85 -10.11 -5.37
N ARG A 61 19.60 -9.15 -4.81
CA ARG A 61 19.96 -7.87 -5.48
C ARG A 61 20.74 -8.06 -6.78
N SER A 62 21.35 -9.22 -7.00
CA SER A 62 22.05 -9.56 -8.25
C SER A 62 21.10 -9.86 -9.41
N HIS A 63 19.85 -10.23 -9.14
CA HIS A 63 18.82 -10.53 -10.15
C HIS A 63 17.59 -9.66 -9.91
N ARG A 64 17.74 -8.33 -10.07
CA ARG A 64 16.60 -7.41 -10.08
C ARG A 64 15.78 -7.58 -11.37
N VAL A 65 15.01 -8.66 -11.48
CA VAL A 65 13.74 -8.60 -12.22
C VAL A 65 12.92 -7.56 -11.49
N ARG A 66 12.54 -6.47 -12.18
CA ARG A 66 11.90 -5.25 -11.64
C ARG A 66 10.83 -5.57 -10.58
N THR A 67 11.24 -5.75 -9.34
CA THR A 67 10.39 -5.78 -8.18
C THR A 67 10.26 -4.35 -7.71
N ILE A 68 9.01 -3.96 -7.45
CA ILE A 68 8.67 -2.67 -6.88
C ILE A 68 9.24 -2.69 -5.47
N GLU A 69 10.39 -2.04 -5.26
CA GLU A 69 10.87 -1.75 -3.92
C GLU A 69 9.85 -0.79 -3.29
N GLU A 70 9.18 -1.21 -2.21
CA GLU A 70 8.37 -0.33 -1.37
C GLU A 70 9.29 0.62 -0.60
N SER A 71 9.88 1.55 -1.34
CA SER A 71 10.60 2.69 -0.81
C SER A 71 10.12 3.91 -1.59
N ASP A 72 9.58 4.87 -0.82
CA ASP A 72 9.48 6.30 -1.09
C ASP A 72 8.04 6.82 -1.21
N GLU A 73 7.61 7.49 -0.14
CA GLU A 73 6.44 8.38 -0.07
C GLU A 73 6.40 9.45 -1.20
N HIS A 74 7.51 9.64 -1.92
CA HIS A 74 7.60 10.50 -3.10
C HIS A 74 7.01 9.88 -4.38
N ASN A 75 6.96 8.55 -4.48
CA ASN A 75 6.50 7.87 -5.68
C ASN A 75 4.95 7.86 -5.77
N ASP A 76 4.29 7.93 -4.61
CA ASP A 76 2.83 7.92 -4.52
C ASP A 76 2.20 9.16 -5.16
N LYS A 77 2.80 10.34 -4.97
CA LYS A 77 2.32 11.59 -5.59
C LYS A 77 2.43 11.59 -7.11
N ARG A 78 3.52 11.03 -7.64
CA ARG A 78 3.77 10.95 -9.09
C ARG A 78 2.86 9.92 -9.75
N LEU A 79 2.65 8.79 -9.08
CA LEU A 79 1.71 7.77 -9.51
C LEU A 79 0.27 8.30 -9.48
N GLU A 80 -0.13 8.98 -8.41
CA GLU A 80 -1.45 9.59 -8.28
C GLU A 80 -1.69 10.66 -9.35
N GLU A 81 -0.68 11.47 -9.68
CA GLU A 81 -0.78 12.45 -10.77
C GLU A 81 -0.91 11.78 -12.15
N MET A 82 -0.17 10.70 -12.41
CA MET A 82 -0.31 9.92 -13.65
C MET A 82 -1.71 9.34 -13.78
N ILE A 83 -2.25 8.75 -12.71
CA ILE A 83 -3.60 8.19 -12.68
C ILE A 83 -4.63 9.29 -12.99
N ARG A 84 -4.51 10.48 -12.39
CA ARG A 84 -5.40 11.63 -12.69
C ARG A 84 -5.30 12.09 -14.16
N ARG A 85 -4.11 12.06 -14.78
CA ARG A 85 -3.96 12.41 -16.21
C ARG A 85 -4.64 11.40 -17.12
N VAL A 86 -4.48 10.10 -16.84
CA VAL A 86 -5.14 9.04 -17.61
C VAL A 86 -6.66 9.17 -17.54
N PHE A 87 -7.22 9.35 -16.33
CA PHE A 87 -8.67 9.56 -16.18
C PHE A 87 -9.18 10.81 -16.92
N ARG A 88 -8.42 11.91 -16.97
CA ARG A 88 -8.81 13.10 -17.75
C ARG A 88 -8.78 12.86 -19.26
N ASN A 89 -7.85 12.05 -19.76
CA ASN A 89 -7.68 11.80 -21.19
C ASN A 89 -8.60 10.70 -21.73
N GLU A 90 -8.92 9.69 -20.93
CA GLU A 90 -9.70 8.52 -21.38
C GLU A 90 -11.18 8.59 -21.00
N MET A 91 -11.61 9.56 -20.19
CA MET A 91 -13.04 9.78 -19.96
C MET A 91 -13.71 10.27 -21.25
N PRO A 92 -14.69 9.53 -21.81
CA PRO A 92 -15.47 10.05 -22.92
C PRO A 92 -16.16 11.33 -22.45
N LYS A 93 -15.91 12.45 -23.12
CA LYS A 93 -16.63 13.70 -22.90
C LYS A 93 -18.12 13.36 -22.93
N ARG A 94 -18.77 13.41 -21.77
CA ARG A 94 -20.19 13.06 -21.64
C ARG A 94 -20.94 13.93 -22.64
N ARG A 95 -21.51 13.30 -23.68
CA ARG A 95 -22.34 14.01 -24.64
C ARG A 95 -23.50 14.61 -23.86
N GLU A 96 -23.77 15.90 -24.06
CA GLU A 96 -24.91 16.53 -23.39
C GLU A 96 -26.18 15.74 -23.72
N PRO A 97 -27.02 15.46 -22.71
CA PRO A 97 -28.22 14.66 -22.92
C PRO A 97 -29.13 15.37 -23.92
N ARG A 98 -29.51 14.67 -25.00
CA ARG A 98 -30.50 15.13 -25.97
C ARG A 98 -31.89 14.64 -25.56
N CYS A 99 -32.86 15.54 -25.60
CA CYS A 99 -34.23 15.24 -25.22
C CYS A 99 -34.92 14.39 -26.30
N TRP A 100 -35.42 13.20 -25.93
CA TRP A 100 -36.21 12.34 -26.82
C TRP A 100 -37.61 12.85 -27.15
N ASN A 101 -38.03 13.98 -26.57
CA ASN A 101 -39.34 14.58 -26.85
C ASN A 101 -39.26 15.74 -27.84
N CYS A 102 -38.26 16.63 -27.69
CA CYS A 102 -38.16 17.85 -28.50
C CYS A 102 -36.84 17.98 -29.27
N GLY A 103 -35.89 17.07 -29.09
CA GLY A 103 -34.61 17.09 -29.78
C GLY A 103 -33.57 18.07 -29.23
N ASP A 104 -33.92 18.95 -28.30
CA ASP A 104 -32.98 19.93 -27.70
C ASP A 104 -31.96 19.24 -26.77
N VAL A 105 -30.77 19.85 -26.61
CA VAL A 105 -29.71 19.36 -25.72
C VAL A 105 -29.84 19.95 -24.31
N GLY A 106 -29.18 19.33 -23.33
CA GLY A 106 -29.13 19.79 -21.94
C GLY A 106 -30.22 19.22 -21.01
N HIS A 107 -31.16 18.43 -21.53
CA HIS A 107 -32.18 17.75 -20.72
C HIS A 107 -32.69 16.46 -21.36
N ILE A 108 -33.26 15.56 -20.55
CA ILE A 108 -33.94 14.34 -20.99
C ILE A 108 -35.46 14.53 -21.00
N ARG A 109 -36.22 13.61 -21.62
CA ARG A 109 -37.69 13.68 -21.75
C ARG A 109 -38.42 14.00 -20.44
N ARG A 110 -37.95 13.47 -19.30
CA ARG A 110 -38.54 13.73 -17.97
C ARG A 110 -38.48 15.20 -17.53
N ASN A 111 -37.48 15.94 -18.00
CA ASN A 111 -37.27 17.36 -17.67
C ASN A 111 -37.65 18.29 -18.84
N CYS A 112 -38.40 17.80 -19.83
CA CYS A 112 -38.80 18.58 -20.98
C CYS A 112 -39.97 19.50 -20.61
N LYS A 113 -39.79 20.82 -20.79
CA LYS A 113 -40.83 21.83 -20.56
C LYS A 113 -41.83 21.96 -21.72
N LYS A 114 -41.55 21.31 -22.86
CA LYS A 114 -42.43 21.32 -24.04
C LYS A 114 -43.43 20.17 -23.93
N LEU A 115 -44.70 20.45 -24.26
CA LEU A 115 -45.73 19.41 -24.39
C LEU A 115 -45.28 18.37 -25.43
N VAL A 116 -45.67 17.11 -25.24
CA VAL A 116 -45.22 15.98 -26.07
C VAL A 116 -45.52 16.28 -27.54
N GLN A 117 -44.48 16.39 -28.37
CA GLN A 117 -44.69 16.50 -29.81
C GLN A 117 -44.93 15.08 -30.34
N PRO A 118 -46.07 14.81 -31.01
CA PRO A 118 -46.25 13.55 -31.70
C PRO A 118 -45.18 13.45 -32.79
N SER A 119 -44.41 12.37 -32.78
CA SER A 119 -43.40 12.09 -33.81
C SER A 119 -44.09 11.95 -35.17
N GLU A 120 -43.92 12.93 -36.06
CA GLU A 120 -44.19 12.75 -37.48
C GLU A 120 -43.10 11.86 -38.09
N ASN A 121 -43.55 10.92 -38.93
CA ASN A 121 -42.84 9.80 -39.56
C ASN A 121 -41.44 10.11 -40.12
#